data_AF-A0A0P9EM85-F1
#
_entry.id   AF-A0A0P9EM85-F1
#
_cell.length_a   1.000
_cell.length_b   1.000
_cell.length_c   1.000
_cell.angle_alpha   90.00
_cell.angle_beta   90.00
_cell.angle_gamma   90.00
#
_symmetry.space_group_name_H-M   'P 1'
#
loop_
_entity.id
_entity.type
_entity.pdbx_description
1 polymer ?
#
loop_
_entity_poly.entity_id
_entity_poly.type
_entity_poly.pdbx_seq_one_letter_code
_entity_poly.pdbx_strand_id
1 'polypeptide(L)' 'MVREYISWTHPFLHEILKAIPHNVKTLIDVGCGRGIVGALVRVYRNADRLVGIDIRTDYLDFVRNTIFTMNYTKLT' A
#
# COMPACT_ATOMS: atom_id res chain seq x y z
N MET A 1 27.20 2.39 7.05
CA MET A 1 26.01 1.59 7.38
C MET A 1 24.82 2.54 7.34
N VAL A 2 24.10 2.61 6.21
CA VAL A 2 22.94 3.49 6.08
C VAL A 2 21.84 2.87 6.94
N ARG A 3 21.46 3.52 8.06
CA ARG A 3 20.25 3.17 8.78
C ARG A 3 19.09 3.48 7.85
N GLU A 4 18.51 2.48 7.19
CA GLU A 4 17.17 2.62 6.61
C GLU A 4 16.22 2.90 7.78
N TYR A 5 15.92 4.19 8.01
CA TYR A 5 14.83 4.55 8.88
C TYR A 5 13.57 3.86 8.33
N ILE A 6 12.88 3.09 9.17
CA ILE A 6 11.55 2.58 8.86
C ILE A 6 10.62 3.81 8.82
N SER A 7 10.60 4.50 7.68
CA SER A 7 9.80 5.71 7.45
C SER A 7 8.46 5.40 6.78
N TRP A 8 8.13 4.11 6.63
CA TRP A 8 6.97 3.66 5.87
C TRP A 8 5.64 3.90 6.58
N THR A 9 5.66 4.07 7.90
CA THR A 9 4.46 4.33 8.68
C THR A 9 4.31 5.84 8.87
N HIS A 10 3.43 6.45 8.08
CA HIS A 10 3.07 7.85 8.27
C HIS A 10 2.31 8.01 9.59
N PRO A 11 2.48 9.12 10.36
CA PRO A 11 1.75 9.34 11.61
C PRO A 11 0.23 9.21 11.46
N PHE A 12 -0.29 9.51 10.27
CA PHE A 12 -1.72 9.44 9.94
C PHE A 12 -2.21 8.05 9.48
N LEU A 13 -1.35 7.02 9.48
CA LEU A 13 -1.72 5.68 9.03
C LEU A 13 -2.94 5.12 9.77
N HIS A 14 -3.00 5.35 11.09
CA HIS A 14 -4.11 4.89 11.91
C HIS A 14 -5.45 5.55 11.53
N GLU A 15 -5.45 6.85 11.23
CA GLU A 15 -6.65 7.57 10.79
C GLU A 15 -7.12 7.11 9.41
N ILE A 16 -6.18 6.85 8.50
CA ILE A 16 -6.50 6.28 7.18
C ILE A 16 -7.20 4.92 7.34
N LEU A 17 -6.69 4.04 8.20
CA LEU A 17 -7.28 2.70 8.40
C LEU A 17 -8.64 2.72 9.09
N LYS A 18 -8.91 3.73 9.93
CA LYS A 18 -10.23 3.97 10.52
C LYS A 18 -11.23 4.43 9.47
N ALA A 19 -10.79 5.26 8.52
CA ALA A 19 -11.65 5.77 7.46
C ALA A 19 -12.02 4.69 6.41
N ILE A 20 -11.19 3.65 6.25
CA ILE A 20 -11.45 2.57 5.29
C ILE A 20 -12.50 1.59 5.84
N PRO A 21 -13.63 1.38 5.15
CA PRO A 21 -14.70 0.48 5.60
C PRO A 21 -14.23 -0.96 5.86
N HIS A 22 -14.82 -1.61 6.87
CA HIS A 22 -14.48 -2.98 7.25
C HIS A 22 -14.76 -4.02 6.14
N ASN A 23 -15.74 -3.75 5.27
CA ASN A 23 -16.18 -4.62 4.20
C ASN A 23 -15.65 -4.20 2.82
N VAL A 24 -14.54 -3.46 2.76
CA VAL A 24 -13.95 -3.01 1.49
C VAL A 24 -13.59 -4.20 0.60
N LYS A 25 -14.09 -4.17 -0.64
CA LYS A 25 -13.88 -5.23 -1.64
C LYS A 25 -12.77 -4.90 -2.63
N THR A 26 -12.64 -3.62 -2.97
CA THR A 26 -11.60 -3.11 -3.87
C THR A 26 -11.01 -1.84 -3.29
N LEU A 27 -9.69 -1.73 -3.27
CA LEU A 27 -8.96 -0.52 -2.90
C LEU A 27 -8.11 -0.03 -4.06
N ILE A 28 -8.13 1.27 -4.29
CA ILE A 28 -7.14 1.99 -5.08
C ILE A 28 -6.35 2.86 -4.10
N ASP A 29 -5.04 2.66 -4.03
CA ASP A 29 -4.12 3.37 -3.14
C ASP A 29 -3.23 4.30 -3.99
N VAL A 30 -3.51 5.60 -3.94
CA VAL A 30 -2.82 6.63 -4.75
C VAL A 30 -1.71 7.27 -3.94
N GLY A 31 -0.48 7.20 -4.43
CA GLY A 31 0.71 7.47 -3.64
C GLY A 31 0.98 6.33 -2.66
N CYS A 32 0.89 5.08 -3.13
CA CYS A 32 0.90 3.89 -2.27
C CYS A 32 2.24 3.67 -1.53
N GLY A 33 3.30 4.38 -1.92
CA GLY A 33 4.62 4.20 -1.35
C GLY A 33 5.07 2.75 -1.46
N ARG A 34 5.67 2.22 -0.39
CA ARG A 34 6.02 0.80 -0.27
C ARG A 34 4.84 -0.11 0.13
N GLY A 35 3.59 0.35 -0.01
CA GLY A 35 2.39 -0.50 0.01
C GLY A 35 1.81 -0.83 1.39
N ILE A 36 2.13 -0.07 2.44
CA ILE A 36 1.68 -0.39 3.81
C ILE A 36 0.16 -0.38 3.97
N VAL A 37 -0.54 0.61 3.39
CA VAL A 37 -2.00 0.73 3.50
C VAL A 37 -2.67 -0.46 2.81
N GLY A 38 -2.29 -0.72 1.56
CA GLY A 38 -2.78 -1.89 0.81
C GLY A 38 -2.53 -3.22 1.54
N ALA A 39 -1.34 -3.41 2.13
CA ALA A 39 -1.00 -4.62 2.89
C ALA A 39 -1.91 -4.80 4.11
N LEU A 40 -2.12 -3.73 4.90
CA LEU A 40 -2.98 -3.76 6.07
C LEU A 40 -4.44 -4.00 5.68
N VAL A 41 -4.91 -3.41 4.58
CA VAL A 41 -6.26 -3.66 4.07
C VAL A 41 -6.42 -5.11 3.61
N ARG A 42 -5.42 -5.72 2.95
CA ARG A 42 -5.45 -7.16 2.61
C ARG A 42 -5.64 -8.01 3.86
N VAL A 43 -4.84 -7.77 4.89
CA VAL A 43 -4.82 -8.60 6.11
C VAL A 43 -6.06 -8.38 6.96
N TYR A 44 -6.43 -7.12 7.23
CA TYR A 44 -7.45 -6.78 8.21
C TYR A 44 -8.85 -6.54 7.63
N ARG A 45 -8.99 -6.50 6.30
CA ARG A 45 -10.28 -6.27 5.62
C ARG A 45 -10.62 -7.35 4.60
N ASN A 46 -9.67 -8.23 4.28
CA ASN A 46 -9.82 -9.27 3.26
C ASN A 46 -10.33 -8.70 1.92
N ALA A 47 -9.79 -7.54 1.51
CA ALA A 47 -10.16 -6.93 0.24
C ALA A 47 -9.80 -7.86 -0.92
N ASP A 48 -10.71 -8.06 -1.87
CA ASP A 48 -10.52 -8.99 -2.99
C ASP A 48 -9.46 -8.45 -3.96
N ARG A 49 -9.56 -7.15 -4.28
CA ARG A 49 -8.68 -6.46 -5.23
C ARG A 49 -8.01 -5.25 -4.61
N LEU A 50 -6.73 -5.09 -4.92
CA LEU A 50 -5.92 -3.96 -4.48
C LEU A 50 -5.08 -3.47 -5.66
N VAL A 51 -5.12 -2.17 -5.92
CA VAL A 51 -4.34 -1.51 -6.96
C VAL A 51 -3.55 -0.38 -6.30
N GLY A 52 -2.22 -0.47 -6.31
CA GLY A 52 -1.35 0.61 -5.86
C GLY A 52 -0.85 1.42 -7.05
N ILE A 53 -0.81 2.74 -6.88
CA ILE A 53 -0.33 3.70 -7.86
C ILE A 53 0.69 4.60 -7.17
N ASP A 54 1.88 4.73 -7.73
CA ASP A 54 2.90 5.66 -7.25
C ASP A 54 3.73 6.19 -8.43
N ILE A 55 4.26 7.40 -8.29
CA ILE A 55 5.17 8.00 -9.27
C ILE A 55 6.58 7.41 -9.19
N ARG A 56 6.95 6.86 -8.02
CA ARG A 56 8.24 6.25 -7.77
C ARG A 56 8.25 4.78 -8.18
N THR A 57 8.97 4.48 -9.25
CA THR A 57 9.10 3.11 -9.76
C THR A 57 9.78 2.17 -8.78
N ASP A 58 10.79 2.64 -8.03
CA ASP A 58 11.49 1.83 -7.04
C ASP A 58 10.59 1.39 -5.88
N TYR A 59 9.57 2.18 -5.56
CA TYR A 59 8.55 1.79 -4.58
C TYR A 59 7.64 0.70 -5.15
N LEU A 60 7.17 0.85 -6.38
CA LEU A 60 6.37 -0.17 -7.06
C LEU A 60 7.13 -1.49 -7.22
N ASP A 61 8.42 -1.43 -7.54
CA ASP A 61 9.29 -2.60 -7.65
C ASP A 61 9.49 -3.28 -6.28
N PHE A 62 9.66 -2.50 -5.21
CA PHE A 62 9.64 -3.03 -3.86
C PHE A 62 8.33 -3.77 -3.60
N VAL A 63 7.16 -3.16 -3.85
CA VAL A 63 5.90 -3.81 -3.48
C VAL A 63 5.63 -5.06 -4.31
N ARG A 64 5.94 -5.05 -5.61
CA ARG A 64 5.84 -6.23 -6.49
C ARG A 64 6.66 -7.42 -6.00
N ASN A 65 7.84 -7.16 -5.42
CA ASN A 65 8.75 -8.21 -4.97
C ASN A 65 8.52 -8.65 -3.52
N THR A 66 7.77 -7.88 -2.73
CA THR A 66 7.73 -8.07 -1.26
C THR A 66 6.35 -8.42 -0.72
N ILE A 67 5.27 -7.94 -1.34
CA ILE A 67 3.92 -7.99 -0.74
C ILE A 67 2.93 -8.54 -1.78
N PHE A 68 2.02 -9.40 -1.31
CA PHE A 68 0.82 -9.99 -1.95
C PHE A 68 0.60 -9.62 -3.41
N THR A 69 0.36 -10.59 -4.30
CA THR A 69 -0.09 -10.43 -5.70
C THR A 69 -1.05 -9.25 -5.90
N MET A 70 -0.48 -8.06 -6.09
CA MET A 70 -1.15 -6.78 -6.21
C MET A 70 -0.76 -6.26 -7.58
N ASN A 71 -1.76 -5.91 -8.37
CA ASN A 71 -1.52 -5.39 -9.71
C ASN A 71 -1.21 -3.90 -9.58
N TYR A 72 0.06 -3.54 -9.78
CA TYR A 72 0.54 -2.16 -9.75
C TYR A 72 0.67 -1.62 -11.18
N THR A 73 0.06 -0.46 -11.41
CA THR A 73 0.13 0.26 -12.68
C THR A 73 0.88 1.56 -12.47
N LYS A 74 1.97 1.75 -13.21
CA LYS A 74 2.65 3.04 -13.32
C LYS A 74 1.77 3.97 -14.15
N LEU A 75 1.45 5.15 -13.63
CA LEU A 75 0.88 6.21 -14.46
C LEU A 75 2.06 6.86 -15.21
N THR A 76 2.09 6.67 -16.53
CA THR A 76 3.02 7.33 -17.46
C THR A 76 2.41 8.61 -17.99
#